data_AF-A0A914TJM8-F1
#
_entry.id   AF-A0A914TJM8-F1
#
_cell.length_a   1.000
_cell.length_b   1.000
_cell.length_c   1.000
_cell.angle_alpha   90.00
_cell.angle_beta   90.00
_cell.angle_gamma   90.00
#
_symmetry.space_group_name_H-M   'P 1'
#
loop_
_entity.id
_entity.type
_entity.pdbx_description
1 polymer ?
#
loop_
_entity_poly.entity_id
_entity_poly.type
_entity_poly.pdbx_seq_one_letter_code
_entity_poly.pdbx_strand_id
1 'polypeptide(L)'
;YLSHGENDQTADKINYDNSDNQFGYPCYNNYRAWTYLSQLETKQAFHVDDDWIKANITWEGCNGELGDKYPTKYDDTTDLFKYIISNVTSSTKYFKDFKILIYNGDADTVCNFLGDSWFIDGIAKDMNFTILDRIPWIFRNQYAGYNQPYYTTYNNGTNNLTIDVLTVKGAGHLVAGDKQGPTLQMIVNFIRGTGNYSSTDNFDVLPKPQPGINYV
;
A
#
# COMPACT_ATOMS: atom_id res chain seq x y z
N TYR A 1 11.35 27.22 19.15
CA TYR A 1 10.97 28.28 18.20
C TYR A 1 12.15 28.56 17.30
N LEU A 2 12.20 27.90 16.14
CA LEU A 2 13.16 28.25 15.09
C LEU A 2 12.38 28.98 13.99
N SER A 3 12.82 30.19 13.68
CA SER A 3 12.29 31.03 12.60
C SER A 3 12.76 30.47 11.26
N HIS A 4 11.84 30.10 10.37
CA HIS A 4 12.21 29.60 9.04
C HIS A 4 11.45 30.36 7.95
N GLY A 5 12.21 30.73 6.91
CA GLY A 5 11.82 31.66 5.86
C GLY A 5 10.76 31.12 4.91
N GLU A 6 10.15 32.03 4.16
CA GLU A 6 8.98 31.84 3.29
C GLU A 6 9.21 30.92 2.07
N ASN A 7 10.34 30.20 1.99
CA ASN A 7 10.74 29.40 0.81
C ASN A 7 10.76 27.88 1.01
N ASP A 8 10.57 27.35 2.24
CA ASP A 8 10.56 25.90 2.46
C ASP A 8 9.18 25.29 2.12
N GLN A 9 9.16 24.34 1.19
CA GLN A 9 7.96 23.56 0.88
C GLN A 9 7.71 22.50 1.95
N THR A 10 6.48 22.00 2.06
CA THR A 10 6.14 20.94 3.02
C THR A 10 6.96 19.67 2.78
N ALA A 11 7.32 19.39 1.53
CA ALA A 11 8.18 18.26 1.15
C ALA A 11 9.59 18.37 1.76
N ASP A 12 10.14 19.58 1.87
CA ASP A 12 11.47 19.82 2.46
C ASP A 12 11.51 19.51 3.96
N LYS A 13 10.33 19.41 4.57
CA LYS A 13 10.13 19.10 5.99
C LYS A 13 9.77 17.64 6.23
N ILE A 14 9.71 16.79 5.19
CA ILE A 14 9.46 15.35 5.38
C ILE A 14 10.79 14.64 5.59
N ASN A 15 10.94 13.99 6.75
CA ASN A 15 12.07 13.10 6.96
C ASN A 15 11.79 11.73 6.34
N TYR A 16 12.24 11.55 5.11
CA TYR A 16 12.04 10.33 4.33
C TYR A 16 12.69 9.06 4.92
N ASP A 17 13.58 9.21 5.90
CA ASP A 17 14.37 8.12 6.47
C ASP A 17 14.01 7.82 7.93
N ASN A 18 12.98 8.47 8.49
CA ASN A 18 12.55 8.28 9.87
C ASN A 18 11.20 7.54 9.96
N SER A 19 10.97 6.82 11.06
CA SER A 19 9.68 6.25 11.42
C SER A 19 8.62 7.34 11.66
N ASP A 20 9.02 8.51 12.17
CA ASP A 20 8.19 9.72 12.19
C ASP A 20 8.62 10.66 11.06
N ASN A 21 8.17 10.35 9.83
CA ASN A 21 8.54 11.14 8.65
C ASN A 21 7.82 12.50 8.58
N GLN A 22 6.76 12.67 9.37
CA GLN A 22 5.97 13.90 9.44
C GLN A 22 6.35 14.78 10.63
N PHE A 23 7.38 14.43 11.43
CA PHE A 23 7.75 15.13 12.67
C PHE A 23 6.56 15.36 13.61
N GLY A 24 5.63 14.39 13.65
CA GLY A 24 4.41 14.45 14.43
C GLY A 24 3.35 15.39 13.88
N TYR A 25 3.39 15.77 12.59
CA TYR A 25 2.37 16.59 11.92
C TYR A 25 1.30 15.70 11.25
N PRO A 26 0.29 15.22 12.01
CA PRO A 26 -0.52 14.06 11.64
C PRO A 26 -1.76 14.45 10.84
N CYS A 27 -1.69 15.51 10.05
CA CYS A 27 -2.86 16.00 9.32
C CYS A 27 -2.96 15.25 8.00
N TYR A 28 -3.62 14.08 8.01
CA TYR A 28 -4.25 13.56 6.79
C TYR A 28 -5.11 14.68 6.24
N ASN A 29 -4.70 15.24 5.10
CA ASN A 29 -5.24 16.50 4.66
C ASN A 29 -6.55 16.33 3.89
N ASN A 30 -7.48 15.58 4.50
CA ASN A 30 -8.80 15.31 3.98
C ASN A 30 -9.53 16.62 3.67
N TYR A 31 -9.31 17.67 4.47
CA TYR A 31 -9.86 19.00 4.21
C TYR A 31 -9.34 19.64 2.91
N ARG A 32 -8.04 19.54 2.61
CA ARG A 32 -7.51 20.06 1.33
C ARG A 32 -7.93 19.20 0.14
N ALA A 33 -7.95 17.88 0.28
CA ALA A 33 -8.50 17.01 -0.76
C ALA A 33 -9.97 17.35 -1.04
N TRP A 34 -10.77 17.48 0.02
CA TRP A 34 -12.16 17.92 -0.01
C TRP A 34 -12.35 19.27 -0.68
N THR A 35 -11.56 20.28 -0.29
CA THR A 35 -11.65 21.62 -0.85
C THR A 35 -11.28 21.62 -2.34
N TYR A 36 -10.17 20.98 -2.71
CA TYR A 36 -9.69 20.92 -4.08
C TYR A 36 -10.67 20.19 -5.00
N LEU A 37 -11.14 19.00 -4.59
CA LEU A 37 -12.07 18.18 -5.37
C LEU A 37 -13.49 18.76 -5.42
N SER A 38 -13.83 19.69 -4.52
CA SER A 38 -15.13 20.37 -4.52
C SER A 38 -15.19 21.61 -5.41
N GLN A 39 -14.05 22.12 -5.90
CA GLN A 39 -14.01 23.27 -6.82
C GLN A 39 -14.72 22.96 -8.14
N LEU A 40 -15.43 23.94 -8.70
CA LEU A 40 -16.16 23.78 -9.97
C LEU A 40 -15.21 23.42 -11.10
N GLU A 41 -14.07 24.10 -11.17
CA GLU A 41 -13.04 23.90 -12.18
C GLU A 41 -12.46 22.49 -12.09
N THR A 42 -12.21 22.00 -10.88
CA THR A 42 -11.73 20.63 -10.64
C THR A 42 -12.79 19.59 -11.03
N LYS A 43 -14.06 19.81 -10.67
CA LYS A 43 -15.17 18.94 -11.07
C LYS A 43 -15.31 18.87 -12.60
N GLN A 44 -15.22 20.01 -13.28
CA GLN A 44 -15.27 20.08 -14.74
C GLN A 44 -14.07 19.39 -15.39
N ALA A 45 -12.86 19.57 -14.84
CA ALA A 45 -11.64 18.94 -15.35
C ALA A 45 -11.66 17.41 -15.21
N PHE A 46 -12.29 16.89 -14.15
CA PHE A 46 -12.52 15.45 -13.98
C PHE A 46 -13.80 14.94 -14.65
N HIS A 47 -14.50 15.78 -15.39
CA HIS A 47 -15.74 15.44 -16.09
C HIS A 47 -16.82 14.86 -15.16
N VAL A 48 -16.96 15.44 -13.96
CA VAL A 48 -18.08 15.15 -13.07
C VAL A 48 -19.38 15.56 -13.78
N ASP A 49 -20.38 14.69 -13.72
CA ASP A 49 -21.67 14.88 -14.39
C ASP A 49 -22.33 16.23 -14.04
N ASP A 50 -22.88 16.90 -15.05
CA ASP A 50 -23.50 18.22 -14.90
C ASP A 50 -24.64 18.22 -13.87
N ASP A 51 -25.39 17.13 -13.75
CA ASP A 51 -26.48 17.04 -12.78
C ASP A 51 -25.94 16.96 -11.34
N TRP A 52 -24.77 16.36 -11.14
CA TRP A 52 -24.08 16.35 -9.84
C TRP A 52 -23.50 17.73 -9.49
N ILE A 53 -22.98 18.44 -10.50
CA ILE A 53 -22.53 19.82 -10.36
C ILE A 53 -23.70 20.73 -9.99
N LYS A 54 -24.83 20.64 -10.72
CA LYS A 54 -26.06 21.42 -10.47
C LYS A 54 -26.67 21.11 -9.11
N ALA A 55 -26.67 19.85 -8.69
CA ALA A 55 -27.13 19.43 -7.38
C ALA A 55 -26.21 19.88 -6.23
N ASN A 56 -25.07 20.50 -6.55
CA ASN A 56 -24.07 20.98 -5.60
C ASN A 56 -23.62 19.89 -4.62
N ILE A 57 -23.48 18.65 -5.12
CA ILE A 57 -22.98 17.54 -4.32
C ILE A 57 -21.52 17.82 -3.98
N THR A 58 -21.20 17.78 -2.69
CA THR A 58 -19.83 17.95 -2.21
C THR A 58 -19.12 16.61 -2.27
N TRP A 59 -17.85 16.62 -2.68
CA TRP A 59 -17.04 15.42 -2.66
C TRP A 59 -16.75 15.05 -1.20
N GLU A 60 -16.77 13.78 -0.85
CA GLU A 60 -16.34 13.29 0.46
C GLU A 60 -15.44 12.06 0.28
N GLY A 61 -14.50 11.86 1.20
CA GLY A 61 -13.58 10.71 1.13
C GLY A 61 -14.25 9.37 1.46
N CYS A 62 -15.31 9.40 2.28
CA CYS A 62 -16.08 8.22 2.69
C CYS A 62 -17.56 8.56 2.73
N ASN A 63 -18.43 7.64 2.33
CA ASN A 63 -19.88 7.78 2.46
C ASN A 63 -20.37 6.98 3.69
N GLY A 64 -20.69 7.68 4.78
CA GLY A 64 -21.12 7.05 6.04
C GLY A 64 -22.44 6.31 5.93
N GLU A 65 -23.42 6.89 5.23
CA GLU A 65 -24.75 6.27 5.04
C GLU A 65 -24.66 4.94 4.28
N LEU A 66 -23.79 4.88 3.26
CA LEU A 66 -23.52 3.64 2.54
C LEU A 66 -22.86 2.60 3.45
N GLY A 67 -21.89 3.02 4.27
CA GLY A 67 -21.22 2.17 5.24
C GLY A 67 -22.19 1.56 6.25
N ASP A 68 -23.05 2.39 6.85
CA ASP A 68 -24.03 1.96 7.87
C ASP A 68 -25.08 1.00 7.32
N LYS A 69 -25.34 1.05 6.00
CA LYS A 69 -26.31 0.20 5.31
C LYS A 69 -25.69 -1.02 4.65
N TYR A 70 -24.36 -1.16 4.66
CA TYR A 70 -23.70 -2.26 3.97
C TYR A 70 -23.78 -3.54 4.80
N PRO A 71 -24.48 -4.60 4.33
CA PRO A 71 -24.56 -5.84 5.07
C PRO A 71 -23.27 -6.66 4.89
N THR A 72 -22.51 -6.86 5.97
CA THR A 72 -21.37 -7.79 5.97
C THR A 72 -21.86 -9.20 5.68
N LYS A 73 -21.38 -9.79 4.58
CA LYS A 73 -21.77 -11.13 4.14
C LYS A 73 -20.83 -12.23 4.64
N TYR A 74 -19.57 -11.89 4.88
CA TYR A 74 -18.52 -12.82 5.27
C TYR A 74 -17.71 -12.21 6.41
N ASP A 75 -17.34 -13.03 7.39
CA ASP A 75 -16.56 -12.61 8.55
C ASP A 75 -15.06 -12.49 8.22
N ASP A 76 -14.59 -13.22 7.22
CA ASP A 76 -13.22 -13.15 6.72
C ASP A 76 -13.14 -13.43 5.20
N THR A 77 -11.91 -13.47 4.68
CA THR A 77 -11.62 -13.78 3.27
C THR A 77 -10.96 -15.15 3.06
N THR A 78 -10.99 -16.04 4.05
CA THR A 78 -10.32 -17.36 4.01
C THR A 78 -10.75 -18.14 2.77
N ASP A 79 -12.06 -18.28 2.55
CA ASP A 79 -12.61 -19.02 1.41
C ASP A 79 -12.27 -18.37 0.07
N LEU A 80 -12.18 -17.03 0.02
CA LEU A 80 -11.77 -16.30 -1.18
C LEU A 80 -10.31 -16.60 -1.54
N PHE A 81 -9.39 -16.55 -0.57
CA PHE A 81 -7.99 -16.88 -0.80
C PHE A 81 -7.82 -18.34 -1.23
N LYS A 82 -8.48 -19.28 -0.54
CA LYS A 82 -8.47 -20.71 -0.91
C LYS A 82 -9.01 -20.92 -2.32
N TYR A 83 -10.08 -20.20 -2.70
CA TYR A 83 -10.63 -20.23 -4.04
C TYR A 83 -9.63 -19.70 -5.08
N ILE A 84 -9.02 -18.53 -4.86
CA ILE A 84 -8.02 -17.96 -5.77
C ILE A 84 -6.85 -18.92 -5.97
N ILE A 85 -6.25 -19.40 -4.88
CA ILE A 85 -5.09 -20.31 -4.91
C ILE A 85 -5.46 -21.61 -5.64
N SER A 86 -6.62 -22.19 -5.36
CA SER A 86 -7.07 -23.43 -6.02
C SER A 86 -7.28 -23.24 -7.53
N ASN A 87 -7.86 -22.11 -7.95
CA ASN A 87 -8.04 -21.82 -9.38
C ASN A 87 -6.73 -21.54 -10.10
N VAL A 88 -5.79 -20.84 -9.45
CA VAL A 88 -4.47 -20.56 -10.03
C VAL A 88 -3.69 -21.87 -10.20
N THR A 89 -3.62 -22.68 -9.15
CA THR A 89 -2.79 -23.90 -9.13
C THR A 89 -3.36 -25.04 -9.97
N SER A 90 -4.67 -25.08 -10.19
CA SER A 90 -5.31 -26.06 -11.11
C SER A 90 -5.33 -25.60 -12.58
N SER A 91 -5.00 -24.33 -12.87
CA SER A 91 -4.97 -23.81 -14.23
C SER A 91 -3.67 -24.14 -14.95
N THR A 92 -3.78 -24.82 -16.10
CA THR A 92 -2.64 -25.15 -16.96
C THR A 92 -2.37 -24.09 -18.04
N LYS A 93 -3.21 -23.06 -18.14
CA LYS A 93 -3.23 -22.17 -19.32
C LYS A 93 -3.05 -20.68 -19.02
N TYR A 94 -3.49 -20.20 -17.87
CA TYR A 94 -3.72 -18.76 -17.69
C TYR A 94 -2.74 -18.06 -16.76
N PHE A 95 -2.14 -18.77 -15.81
CA PHE A 95 -1.31 -18.15 -14.79
C PHE A 95 0.08 -18.77 -14.82
N LYS A 96 1.07 -17.96 -15.18
CA LYS A 96 2.49 -18.28 -15.03
C LYS A 96 3.03 -17.44 -13.90
N ASP A 97 3.68 -18.08 -12.94
CA ASP A 97 4.37 -17.43 -11.81
C ASP A 97 3.50 -16.39 -11.08
N PHE A 98 2.33 -16.81 -10.58
CA PHE A 98 1.35 -15.94 -9.94
C PHE A 98 1.83 -15.43 -8.58
N LYS A 99 1.63 -14.15 -8.29
CA LYS A 99 2.15 -13.51 -7.08
C LYS A 99 1.07 -12.73 -6.36
N ILE A 100 1.05 -12.85 -5.04
CA ILE A 100 0.20 -12.09 -4.14
C ILE A 100 1.11 -11.31 -3.19
N LEU A 101 0.85 -10.02 -3.03
CA LEU A 101 1.51 -9.18 -2.03
C LEU A 101 0.48 -8.78 -0.97
N ILE A 102 0.78 -9.08 0.29
CA ILE A 102 0.08 -8.55 1.45
C ILE A 102 1.08 -7.65 2.16
N TYR A 103 0.73 -6.40 2.43
CA TYR A 103 1.63 -5.47 3.10
C TYR A 103 0.91 -4.59 4.10
N ASN A 104 1.56 -4.37 5.25
CA ASN A 104 1.01 -3.61 6.37
C ASN A 104 2.02 -2.62 6.91
N GLY A 105 1.54 -1.48 7.39
CA GLY A 105 2.30 -0.64 8.30
C GLY A 105 2.37 -1.30 9.67
N ASP A 106 3.56 -1.41 10.28
CA ASP A 106 3.72 -2.08 11.58
C ASP A 106 3.22 -1.24 12.77
N ALA A 107 2.82 0.01 12.55
CA ALA A 107 2.20 0.89 13.53
C ALA A 107 0.68 0.99 13.37
N ASP A 108 0.07 0.30 12.40
CA ASP A 108 -1.39 0.24 12.27
C ASP A 108 -2.01 -0.63 13.38
N THR A 109 -3.00 -0.08 14.07
CA THR A 109 -3.78 -0.77 15.10
C THR A 109 -5.15 -1.22 14.63
N VAL A 110 -5.63 -0.74 13.48
CA VAL A 110 -6.94 -1.12 12.91
C VAL A 110 -6.81 -2.43 12.15
N CYS A 111 -5.89 -2.50 11.18
CA CYS A 111 -5.59 -3.70 10.38
C CYS A 111 -4.12 -4.09 10.61
N ASN A 112 -3.84 -4.54 11.85
CA ASN A 112 -2.48 -4.77 12.30
C ASN A 112 -1.78 -5.92 11.54
N PHE A 113 -0.47 -5.77 11.38
CA PHE A 113 0.36 -6.71 10.64
C PHE A 113 0.39 -8.16 11.19
N LEU A 114 0.12 -8.35 12.49
CA LEU A 114 0.09 -9.69 13.08
C LEU A 114 -1.15 -10.47 12.62
N GLY A 115 -2.31 -9.80 12.52
CA GLY A 115 -3.54 -10.40 12.03
C GLY A 115 -3.37 -10.95 10.61
N ASP A 116 -2.85 -10.13 9.71
CA ASP A 116 -2.62 -10.53 8.31
C ASP A 116 -1.51 -11.59 8.19
N SER A 117 -0.46 -11.51 9.02
CA SER A 117 0.59 -12.55 9.06
C SER A 117 0.03 -13.90 9.50
N TRP A 118 -0.77 -13.94 10.57
CA TRP A 118 -1.38 -15.17 11.06
C TRP A 118 -2.42 -15.73 10.10
N PHE A 119 -3.19 -14.86 9.45
CA PHE A 119 -4.16 -15.25 8.44
C PHE A 119 -3.50 -15.97 7.26
N ILE A 120 -2.45 -15.37 6.67
CA ILE A 120 -1.73 -16.00 5.56
C ILE A 120 -0.95 -17.25 6.01
N ASP A 121 -0.37 -17.25 7.22
CA ASP A 121 0.28 -18.44 7.78
C ASP A 121 -0.71 -19.61 7.93
N GLY A 122 -1.94 -19.34 8.37
CA GLY A 122 -3.02 -20.33 8.42
C GLY A 122 -3.37 -20.89 7.04
N ILE A 123 -3.59 -20.02 6.05
CA ILE A 123 -3.87 -20.43 4.66
C ILE A 123 -2.72 -21.24 4.08
N ALA A 124 -1.48 -20.80 4.29
CA ALA A 124 -0.28 -21.47 3.79
C ALA A 124 -0.17 -22.89 4.35
N LYS A 125 -0.42 -23.08 5.65
CA LYS A 125 -0.45 -24.40 6.29
C LYS A 125 -1.57 -25.28 5.73
N ASP A 126 -2.79 -24.75 5.63
CA ASP A 126 -3.95 -25.48 5.10
C ASP A 126 -3.75 -25.92 3.64
N MET A 127 -3.03 -25.13 2.85
CA MET A 127 -2.83 -25.36 1.42
C MET A 127 -1.44 -25.93 1.08
N ASN A 128 -0.70 -26.42 2.09
CA ASN A 128 0.62 -27.05 1.94
C ASN A 128 1.66 -26.18 1.20
N PHE A 129 1.71 -24.90 1.51
CA PHE A 129 2.78 -24.02 1.04
C PHE A 129 4.07 -24.32 1.80
N THR A 130 5.19 -24.07 1.13
CA THR A 130 6.48 -23.91 1.80
C THR A 130 6.54 -22.52 2.41
N ILE A 131 6.87 -22.47 3.69
CA ILE A 131 7.02 -21.24 4.49
C ILE A 131 8.53 -20.98 4.63
N LEU A 132 9.01 -19.84 4.15
CA LEU A 132 10.44 -19.48 4.27
C LEU A 132 10.73 -18.74 5.57
N ASP A 133 11.97 -18.34 5.81
CA ASP A 133 12.29 -17.51 6.98
C ASP A 133 11.83 -16.06 6.76
N ARG A 134 11.36 -15.42 7.85
CA ARG A 134 11.09 -13.98 7.87
C ARG A 134 12.41 -13.21 7.80
N ILE A 135 12.65 -12.52 6.70
CA ILE A 135 13.89 -11.77 6.46
C ILE A 135 13.64 -10.26 6.48
N PRO A 136 14.59 -9.46 6.99
CA PRO A 136 14.49 -8.01 6.88
C PRO A 136 14.67 -7.54 5.43
N TRP A 137 14.09 -6.39 5.09
CA TRP A 137 14.39 -5.68 3.84
C TRP A 137 14.82 -4.22 4.12
N ILE A 138 15.59 -3.65 3.19
CA ILE A 138 16.34 -2.42 3.38
C ILE A 138 15.92 -1.32 2.41
N PHE A 139 15.73 -0.11 2.92
CA PHE A 139 15.59 1.13 2.15
C PHE A 139 16.67 2.11 2.61
N ARG A 140 17.49 2.64 1.68
CA ARG A 140 18.59 3.62 1.96
C ARG A 140 19.45 3.28 3.19
N ASN A 141 19.84 2.00 3.33
CA ASN A 141 20.65 1.46 4.44
C ASN A 141 19.95 1.33 5.80
N GLN A 142 18.62 1.45 5.86
CA GLN A 142 17.85 1.21 7.08
C GLN A 142 16.85 0.06 6.89
N TYR A 143 16.50 -0.59 8.00
CA TYR A 143 15.41 -1.57 7.99
C TYR A 143 14.10 -0.89 7.62
N ALA A 144 13.61 -1.23 6.44
CA ALA A 144 12.32 -0.78 5.95
C ALA A 144 11.18 -1.70 6.44
N GLY A 145 11.52 -2.87 6.98
CA GLY A 145 10.61 -3.82 7.60
C GLY A 145 11.07 -5.25 7.37
N TYR A 146 10.11 -6.17 7.28
CA TYR A 146 10.38 -7.60 7.07
C TYR A 146 9.49 -8.17 5.98
N ASN A 147 9.99 -9.19 5.30
CA ASN A 147 9.27 -10.01 4.32
C ASN A 147 9.21 -11.45 4.85
N GLN A 148 8.01 -12.04 4.82
CA GLN A 148 7.76 -13.46 5.04
C GLN A 148 7.24 -14.07 3.73
N PRO A 149 8.08 -14.79 2.98
CA PRO A 149 7.66 -15.44 1.75
C PRO A 149 6.99 -16.79 2.01
N TYR A 150 5.98 -17.09 1.20
CA TYR A 150 5.31 -18.37 1.10
C TYR A 150 5.28 -18.78 -0.37
N TYR A 151 5.55 -20.04 -0.68
CA TYR A 151 5.42 -20.52 -2.07
C TYR A 151 4.90 -21.93 -2.20
N THR A 152 4.26 -22.20 -3.33
CA THR A 152 3.95 -23.55 -3.80
C THR A 152 4.21 -23.64 -5.30
N THR A 153 4.39 -24.85 -5.80
CA THR A 153 4.63 -25.12 -7.23
C THR A 153 3.46 -25.86 -7.84
N TYR A 154 3.10 -25.51 -9.06
CA TYR A 154 2.03 -26.19 -9.82
C TYR A 154 2.45 -26.46 -11.26
N ASN A 155 1.59 -27.11 -12.04
CA ASN A 155 1.91 -27.57 -13.40
C ASN A 155 3.21 -28.39 -13.44
N ASN A 156 3.28 -29.43 -12.60
CA ASN A 156 4.45 -30.32 -12.46
C ASN A 156 5.76 -29.58 -12.16
N GLY A 157 5.69 -28.52 -11.34
CA GLY A 157 6.87 -27.77 -10.90
C GLY A 157 7.36 -26.71 -11.89
N THR A 158 6.61 -26.43 -12.96
CA THR A 158 7.01 -25.45 -13.98
C THR A 158 6.58 -24.02 -13.66
N ASN A 159 5.68 -23.83 -12.71
CA ASN A 159 5.16 -22.52 -12.30
C ASN A 159 5.12 -22.41 -10.79
N ASN A 160 5.31 -21.19 -10.28
CA ASN A 160 5.24 -20.88 -8.86
C ASN A 160 4.01 -20.03 -8.53
N LEU A 161 3.42 -20.27 -7.36
CA LEU A 161 2.54 -19.30 -6.72
C LEU A 161 3.25 -18.81 -5.46
N THR A 162 3.52 -17.51 -5.38
CA THR A 162 4.12 -16.88 -4.20
C THR A 162 3.15 -15.94 -3.51
N ILE A 163 3.17 -15.96 -2.18
CA ILE A 163 2.53 -14.94 -1.35
C ILE A 163 3.65 -14.31 -0.52
N ASP A 164 3.87 -13.02 -0.68
CA ASP A 164 4.83 -12.28 0.14
C ASP A 164 4.04 -11.43 1.15
N VAL A 165 4.31 -11.63 2.44
CA VAL A 165 3.72 -10.84 3.53
C VAL A 165 4.77 -9.89 4.08
N LEU A 166 4.55 -8.59 3.90
CA LEU A 166 5.51 -7.55 4.24
C LEU A 166 5.01 -6.64 5.36
N THR A 167 5.94 -6.25 6.22
CA THR A 167 5.76 -5.08 7.07
C THR A 167 6.55 -3.90 6.53
N VAL A 168 5.99 -2.71 6.70
CA VAL A 168 6.66 -1.43 6.45
C VAL A 168 6.83 -0.72 7.80
N LYS A 169 8.08 -0.55 8.20
CA LYS A 169 8.46 -0.08 9.52
C LYS A 169 8.07 1.38 9.73
N GLY A 170 7.35 1.64 10.82
CA GLY A 170 6.90 2.98 11.22
C GLY A 170 5.80 3.56 10.33
N ALA A 171 5.17 2.76 9.47
CA ALA A 171 3.97 3.15 8.74
C ALA A 171 2.72 2.73 9.52
N GLY A 172 1.66 3.54 9.43
CA GLY A 172 0.31 3.19 9.90
C GLY A 172 -0.55 2.59 8.80
N HIS A 173 -1.86 2.81 8.89
CA HIS A 173 -2.86 2.25 7.96
C HIS A 173 -2.66 2.72 6.51
N LEU A 174 -2.27 3.98 6.32
CA LEU A 174 -2.01 4.58 5.01
C LEU A 174 -0.52 4.52 4.67
N VAL A 175 -0.01 3.30 4.48
CA VAL A 175 1.41 3.01 4.31
C VAL A 175 2.12 3.93 3.31
N ALA A 176 1.53 4.14 2.13
CA ALA A 176 2.10 5.03 1.11
C ALA A 176 2.16 6.50 1.55
N GLY A 177 1.24 6.95 2.40
CA GLY A 177 1.24 8.29 2.99
C GLY A 177 2.30 8.46 4.08
N ASP A 178 2.60 7.39 4.82
CA ASP A 178 3.55 7.42 5.94
C ASP A 178 4.99 7.07 5.52
N LYS A 179 5.16 6.29 4.45
CA LYS A 179 6.47 5.79 3.99
C LYS A 179 6.54 5.68 2.46
N GLN A 180 6.39 6.82 1.76
CA GLN A 180 6.36 6.90 0.29
C GLN A 180 7.51 6.14 -0.38
N GLY A 181 8.75 6.38 0.05
CA GLY A 181 9.95 5.78 -0.52
C GLY A 181 9.98 4.26 -0.37
N PRO A 182 9.94 3.73 0.88
CA PRO A 182 9.83 2.29 1.12
C PRO A 182 8.66 1.63 0.37
N THR A 183 7.48 2.25 0.36
CA THR A 183 6.32 1.71 -0.36
C THR A 183 6.57 1.63 -1.87
N LEU A 184 7.16 2.66 -2.48
CA LEU A 184 7.50 2.64 -3.89
C LEU A 184 8.51 1.53 -4.21
N GLN A 185 9.59 1.42 -3.42
CA GLN A 185 10.58 0.34 -3.58
C GLN A 185 9.92 -1.04 -3.49
N MET A 186 9.06 -1.26 -2.49
CA MET A 186 8.33 -2.50 -2.31
C MET A 186 7.47 -2.86 -3.53
N ILE A 187 6.65 -1.91 -4.01
CA ILE A 187 5.76 -2.12 -5.16
C ILE A 187 6.56 -2.39 -6.43
N VAL A 188 7.64 -1.64 -6.68
CA VAL A 188 8.51 -1.84 -7.85
C VAL A 188 9.14 -3.23 -7.83
N ASN A 189 9.65 -3.66 -6.67
CA ASN A 189 10.28 -4.98 -6.52
C ASN A 189 9.26 -6.12 -6.65
N PHE A 190 8.04 -5.94 -6.13
CA PHE A 190 6.93 -6.88 -6.33
C PHE A 190 6.57 -7.04 -7.81
N ILE A 191 6.27 -5.92 -8.50
CA ILE A 191 5.85 -5.94 -9.92
C ILE A 191 6.93 -6.54 -10.81
N ARG A 192 8.21 -6.22 -10.54
CA ARG A 192 9.34 -6.77 -11.30
C ARG A 192 9.68 -8.20 -10.91
N GLY A 193 9.12 -8.69 -9.82
CA GLY A 193 9.30 -10.06 -9.39
C GLY A 193 10.74 -10.37 -8.97
N THR A 194 11.44 -9.42 -8.38
CA THR A 194 12.88 -9.56 -8.06
C THR A 194 13.14 -10.60 -6.98
N GLY A 195 12.14 -10.92 -6.15
CA GLY A 195 12.31 -11.74 -4.94
C GLY A 195 13.17 -11.06 -3.85
N ASN A 196 13.63 -9.83 -4.11
CA ASN A 196 14.47 -9.05 -3.22
C ASN A 196 13.88 -7.65 -3.07
N TYR A 197 13.17 -7.44 -1.97
CA TYR A 197 12.57 -6.14 -1.64
C TYR A 197 13.60 -5.08 -1.25
N SER A 198 14.88 -5.43 -1.07
CA SER A 198 15.99 -4.50 -0.85
C SER A 198 16.67 -4.03 -2.14
N SER A 199 16.29 -4.56 -3.31
CA SER A 199 16.86 -4.11 -4.57
C SER A 199 16.54 -2.63 -4.77
N THR A 200 17.54 -1.87 -5.23
CA THR A 200 17.44 -0.46 -5.63
C THR A 200 17.35 -0.32 -7.16
N ASP A 201 17.19 -1.43 -7.88
CA ASP A 201 17.21 -1.40 -9.33
C ASP A 201 15.95 -0.73 -9.86
N ASN A 202 16.13 0.21 -10.80
CA ASN A 202 15.06 0.83 -11.57
C ASN A 202 14.08 1.73 -10.80
N PHE A 203 14.49 2.26 -9.66
CA PHE A 203 13.84 3.42 -9.06
C PHE A 203 14.90 4.28 -8.38
N ASP A 204 14.66 5.59 -8.35
CA ASP A 204 15.52 6.51 -7.61
C ASP A 204 15.15 6.45 -6.14
N VAL A 205 16.05 5.88 -5.33
CA VAL A 205 15.86 5.88 -3.88
C VAL A 205 15.87 7.30 -3.31
N LEU A 206 16.53 8.28 -3.93
CA LEU A 206 16.70 9.66 -3.44
C LEU A 206 16.09 10.66 -4.45
N PRO A 207 14.77 10.61 -4.69
CA PRO A 207 14.16 11.46 -5.68
C PRO A 207 14.36 12.93 -5.32
N LYS A 208 14.76 13.73 -6.30
CA LYS A 208 14.79 15.19 -6.14
C LYS A 208 13.35 15.70 -6.06
N PRO A 209 12.97 16.48 -5.03
CA PRO A 209 11.67 17.13 -5.00
C PRO A 209 11.47 17.92 -6.31
N GLN A 210 10.30 17.77 -6.94
CA GLN A 210 9.94 18.72 -7.98
C GLN A 210 9.79 20.10 -7.33
N PRO A 211 10.26 21.19 -7.98
CA PRO A 211 9.99 22.53 -7.49
C PRO A 211 8.47 22.67 -7.34
N GLY A 212 8.01 23.05 -6.14
CA GLY A 212 6.63 23.42 -5.95
C GLY A 212 6.28 24.53 -6.94
N ILE A 213 5.10 24.45 -7.56
CA ILE A 213 4.57 25.58 -8.33
C ILE A 213 4.46 26.73 -7.33
N ASN A 214 5.32 27.75 -7.47
CA ASN A 214 5.18 28.98 -6.71
C ASN A 214 3.81 29.56 -7.08
N TYR A 215 2.85 29.44 -6.16
CA TYR A 215 1.62 30.22 -6.26
C TYR A 215 2.00 31.67 -6.09
N VAL A 216 1.96 32.42 -7.19
CA VAL A 216 2.08 33.88 -7.25
C VAL A 216 0.73 34.48 -6.86
#